data_AF-A0A5J9VL51-F1
#
_entry.id   AF-A0A5J9VL51-F1
#
_cell.length_a   1.000
_cell.length_b   1.000
_cell.length_c   1.000
_cell.angle_alpha   90.00
_cell.angle_beta   90.00
_cell.angle_gamma   90.00
#
_symmetry.space_group_name_H-M   'P 1'
#
loop_
_entity.id
_entity.type
_entity.pdbx_description
1 polymer ?
#
loop_
_entity_poly.entity_id
_entity_poly.type
_entity_poly.pdbx_seq_one_letter_code
_entity_poly.pdbx_strand_id
1 'polypeptide(L)'
;MPALPAHTDVATAGRFYWSLRGLARPGKSRAVPRAVDHNLVIGFGLDQAPCAPDQTKCQGFSVVADMNRHSFQFPKSVSLLEALFKGIPGVYSEDFPGSHVVYALSLGRAPAARTGHGFRGSQRPGTESVTSTAGWLSQVPLN
;
A
#
# COMPACT_ATOMS: atom_id res chain seq x y z
N MET A 1 7.77 19.97 -31.81
CA MET A 1 7.97 19.06 -30.66
C MET A 1 9.09 18.09 -31.01
N PRO A 2 9.98 17.69 -30.06
CA PRO A 2 11.01 16.69 -30.35
C PRO A 2 10.39 15.33 -30.71
N ALA A 3 11.09 14.54 -31.53
CA ALA A 3 10.64 13.21 -31.93
C ALA A 3 10.72 12.22 -30.75
N LEU A 4 9.71 11.35 -30.64
CA LEU A 4 9.66 10.32 -29.61
C LEU A 4 10.72 9.24 -29.89
N PRO A 5 11.57 8.87 -28.91
CA PRO A 5 12.52 7.77 -29.07
C PRO A 5 11.82 6.43 -29.32
N ALA A 6 12.55 5.47 -29.88
CA ALA A 6 12.06 4.10 -30.00
C ALA A 6 11.83 3.48 -28.61
N HIS A 7 10.82 2.60 -28.49
CA HIS A 7 10.48 1.92 -27.23
C HIS A 7 11.60 1.00 -26.71
N THR A 8 12.57 0.67 -27.56
CA THR A 8 13.75 -0.15 -27.24
C THR A 8 14.99 0.67 -26.87
N ASP A 9 14.93 2.01 -26.91
CA ASP A 9 16.09 2.86 -26.61
C ASP A 9 16.32 2.98 -25.09
N VAL A 10 16.93 1.94 -24.53
CA VAL A 10 17.30 1.85 -23.11
C VAL A 10 18.35 2.88 -22.69
N ALA A 11 19.20 3.32 -23.61
CA ALA A 11 20.26 4.28 -23.31
C ALA A 11 19.67 5.68 -23.07
N THR A 12 18.76 6.12 -23.94
CA THR A 12 18.04 7.39 -23.76
C THR A 12 17.13 7.35 -22.54
N ALA A 13 16.39 6.25 -22.34
CA ALA A 13 15.55 6.07 -21.15
C ALA A 13 16.40 6.12 -19.86
N GLY A 14 17.52 5.40 -19.81
CA GLY A 14 18.43 5.40 -18.67
C GLY A 14 18.98 6.79 -18.36
N ARG A 15 19.44 7.53 -19.39
CA ARG A 15 19.91 8.92 -19.22
C ARG A 15 18.82 9.82 -18.65
N PHE A 16 17.59 9.70 -19.15
CA PHE A 16 16.45 10.44 -18.61
C PHE A 16 16.22 10.10 -17.13
N TYR A 17 16.11 8.82 -16.78
CA TYR A 17 15.88 8.37 -15.40
C TYR A 17 16.94 8.91 -14.43
N TRP A 18 18.22 8.85 -14.81
CA TRP A 18 19.31 9.36 -13.97
C TRP A 18 19.41 10.89 -13.93
N SER A 19 18.76 11.60 -14.85
CA SER A 19 18.74 13.06 -14.90
C SER A 19 17.65 13.72 -14.05
N LEU A 20 16.70 12.94 -13.53
CA LEU A 20 15.57 13.46 -12.77
C LEU A 20 16.03 14.18 -11.49
N ARG A 21 15.80 15.48 -11.44
CA ARG A 21 16.11 16.33 -10.27
C ARG A 21 14.93 17.26 -9.99
N GLY A 22 14.60 17.42 -8.71
CA GLY A 22 13.62 18.41 -8.29
C GLY A 22 14.13 19.83 -8.58
N LEU A 23 13.28 20.69 -9.14
CA LEU A 23 13.62 22.07 -9.45
C LEU A 23 13.94 22.86 -8.16
N ALA A 24 15.18 23.32 -8.02
CA ALA A 24 15.58 24.23 -6.95
C ALA A 24 15.42 25.68 -7.43
N ARG A 25 14.55 26.46 -6.77
CA ARG A 25 14.37 27.89 -7.06
C ARG A 25 15.10 28.72 -6.01
N PRO A 26 15.85 29.77 -6.40
CA PRO A 26 16.46 30.70 -5.44
C PRO A 26 15.40 31.28 -4.49
N GLY A 27 15.74 31.41 -3.21
CA GLY A 27 14.84 31.97 -2.19
C GLY A 27 13.69 31.05 -1.75
N LYS A 28 13.51 29.86 -2.37
CA LYS A 28 12.55 28.85 -1.91
C LYS A 28 13.32 27.66 -1.33
N SER A 29 13.11 27.39 -0.04
CA SER A 29 13.65 26.17 0.56
C SER A 29 13.13 24.95 -0.19
N ARG A 30 14.04 24.04 -0.57
CA ARG A 30 13.66 22.77 -1.19
C ARG A 30 12.83 22.00 -0.15
N ALA A 31 11.61 21.63 -0.49
CA ALA A 31 10.72 20.87 0.38
C ALA A 31 11.16 19.40 0.47
N VAL A 32 12.38 19.16 0.97
CA VAL A 32 12.86 17.83 1.33
C VAL A 32 12.68 17.70 2.84
N PRO A 33 11.80 16.80 3.32
CA PRO A 33 11.69 16.50 4.74
C PRO A 33 13.05 16.05 5.31
N ARG A 34 13.49 16.67 6.41
CA ARG A 34 14.74 16.32 7.10
C ARG A 34 14.53 15.43 8.32
N ALA A 35 13.35 15.49 8.91
CA ALA A 35 12.91 14.60 9.97
C ALA A 35 11.98 13.56 9.35
N VAL A 36 12.18 12.30 9.74
CA VAL A 36 11.35 11.16 9.30
C VAL A 36 10.64 10.61 10.51
N ASP A 37 9.33 10.82 10.59
CA ASP A 37 8.51 10.36 11.72
C ASP A 37 8.14 8.87 11.60
N HIS A 38 7.95 8.40 10.36
CA HIS A 38 7.55 7.03 10.06
C HIS A 38 8.38 6.45 8.92
N ASN A 39 8.82 5.19 9.08
CA ASN A 39 9.55 4.45 8.07
C ASN A 39 8.63 3.40 7.46
N LEU A 40 8.52 3.40 6.15
CA LEU A 40 7.75 2.41 5.39
C LEU A 40 8.67 1.73 4.39
N VAL A 41 8.78 0.41 4.50
CA VAL A 41 9.48 -0.45 3.54
C VAL A 41 8.43 -1.26 2.80
N ILE A 42 8.27 -0.98 1.51
CA ILE A 42 7.29 -1.64 0.65
C ILE A 42 8.01 -2.68 -0.21
N GLY A 43 7.80 -3.96 0.10
CA GLY A 43 8.13 -5.03 -0.83
C GLY A 43 6.99 -5.20 -1.83
N PHE A 44 7.30 -5.13 -3.12
CA PHE A 44 6.33 -5.45 -4.18
C PHE A 44 6.54 -6.90 -4.61
N GLY A 45 5.46 -7.67 -4.67
CA GLY A 45 5.47 -9.06 -5.10
C GLY A 45 4.48 -9.33 -6.22
N LEU A 46 4.75 -10.40 -6.95
CA LEU A 46 3.82 -11.05 -7.86
C LEU A 46 3.64 -12.48 -7.37
N ASP A 47 2.40 -12.93 -7.30
CA ASP A 47 2.06 -14.26 -6.79
C ASP A 47 0.89 -14.86 -7.59
N GLN A 48 0.51 -16.08 -7.25
CA GLN A 48 -0.64 -16.78 -7.80
C GLN A 48 -1.65 -17.06 -6.68
N ALA A 49 -2.87 -16.59 -6.86
CA ALA A 49 -3.98 -16.88 -5.96
C ALA A 49 -5.02 -17.74 -6.69
N PRO A 50 -5.74 -18.66 -6.01
CA PRO A 50 -6.87 -19.34 -6.59
C PRO A 50 -7.87 -18.35 -7.19
N CYS A 51 -8.49 -18.72 -8.31
CA CYS A 51 -9.51 -17.88 -8.93
C CYS A 51 -10.60 -17.51 -7.92
N ALA A 52 -10.95 -16.23 -7.84
CA ALA A 52 -12.05 -15.79 -7.00
C ALA A 52 -13.40 -16.27 -7.59
N PRO A 53 -14.44 -16.51 -6.75
CA PRO A 53 -15.73 -17.03 -7.24
C PRO A 53 -16.41 -16.13 -8.28
N ASP A 54 -16.13 -14.83 -8.26
CA ASP A 54 -16.62 -13.82 -9.18
C ASP A 54 -15.81 -13.72 -10.49
N GLN A 55 -14.70 -14.45 -10.62
CA GLN A 55 -13.86 -14.46 -11.81
C GLN A 55 -14.28 -15.54 -12.82
N THR A 56 -15.24 -15.20 -13.68
CA THR A 56 -15.82 -16.15 -14.67
C THR A 56 -14.85 -16.62 -15.76
N LYS A 57 -13.75 -15.90 -16.01
CA LYS A 57 -12.75 -16.21 -17.05
C LYS A 57 -11.44 -16.80 -16.50
N CYS A 58 -11.33 -16.97 -15.18
CA CYS A 58 -10.11 -17.48 -14.56
C CYS A 58 -10.15 -19.03 -14.53
N GLN A 59 -9.01 -19.67 -14.79
CA GLN A 59 -8.88 -21.13 -14.76
C GLN A 59 -7.78 -21.55 -13.78
N GLY A 60 -8.18 -22.12 -12.64
CA GLY A 60 -7.27 -22.56 -11.58
C GLY A 60 -6.72 -21.40 -10.73
N PHE A 61 -5.80 -20.62 -11.31
CA PHE A 61 -5.11 -19.53 -10.61
C PHE A 61 -5.14 -18.22 -11.39
N SER A 62 -5.19 -17.12 -10.64
CA SER A 62 -5.02 -15.75 -11.12
C SER A 62 -3.68 -15.21 -10.65
N VAL A 63 -3.05 -14.37 -11.48
CA VAL A 63 -1.86 -13.61 -11.07
C VAL A 63 -2.32 -12.44 -10.21
N VAL A 64 -1.73 -12.32 -9.03
CA VAL A 64 -1.98 -11.23 -8.08
C VAL A 64 -0.69 -10.47 -7.83
N ALA A 65 -0.83 -9.21 -7.45
CA ALA A 65 0.28 -8.36 -7.03
C ALA A 65 0.03 -7.92 -5.59
N ASP A 66 1.10 -7.86 -4.81
CA ASP A 66 1.02 -7.51 -3.40
C ASP A 66 2.00 -6.40 -3.03
N MET A 67 1.67 -5.73 -1.93
CA MET A 67 2.57 -4.86 -1.20
C MET A 67 2.70 -5.41 0.22
N ASN A 68 3.92 -5.75 0.64
CA ASN A 68 4.21 -6.36 1.94
C ASN A 68 3.42 -7.65 2.21
N ARG A 69 3.13 -8.46 1.19
CA ARG A 69 2.30 -9.69 1.25
C ARG A 69 0.80 -9.45 1.41
N HIS A 70 0.34 -8.20 1.18
CA HIS A 70 -1.06 -7.84 1.14
C HIS A 70 -1.47 -7.46 -0.29
N SER A 71 -2.40 -8.22 -0.87
CA SER A 71 -3.03 -7.87 -2.14
C SER A 71 -4.23 -6.94 -1.89
N PHE A 72 -4.30 -5.84 -2.64
CA PHE A 72 -5.38 -4.85 -2.51
C PHE A 72 -6.65 -5.36 -3.20
N GLN A 73 -7.78 -5.35 -2.47
CA GLN A 73 -9.09 -5.64 -3.03
C GLN A 73 -9.96 -4.39 -3.09
N PHE A 74 -10.62 -4.19 -4.22
CA PHE A 74 -11.54 -3.08 -4.39
C PHE A 74 -12.79 -3.25 -3.51
N PRO A 75 -13.22 -2.20 -2.81
CA PRO A 75 -14.46 -2.25 -2.04
C PRO A 75 -15.67 -2.43 -2.98
N LYS A 76 -16.62 -3.30 -2.58
CA LYS A 76 -17.79 -3.66 -3.41
C LYS A 76 -18.99 -2.71 -3.24
N SER A 77 -19.03 -1.92 -2.17
CA SER A 77 -20.21 -1.12 -1.78
C SER A 77 -20.04 0.38 -2.00
N VAL A 78 -19.01 0.99 -1.42
CA VAL A 78 -18.75 2.44 -1.46
C VAL A 78 -17.26 2.70 -1.71
N SER A 79 -16.93 3.89 -2.19
CA SER A 79 -15.52 4.29 -2.36
C SER A 79 -14.82 4.44 -1.01
N LEU A 80 -13.48 4.25 -1.00
CA LEU A 80 -12.67 4.49 0.20
C LEU A 80 -12.85 5.92 0.75
N LEU A 81 -12.93 6.91 -0.15
CA LEU A 81 -13.13 8.31 0.24
C LEU A 81 -14.49 8.54 0.89
N GLU A 82 -15.55 7.94 0.35
CA GLU A 82 -16.89 8.05 0.93
C GLU A 82 -16.97 7.33 2.28
N ALA A 83 -16.37 6.15 2.40
CA ALA A 83 -16.31 5.41 3.66
C ALA A 83 -15.58 6.21 4.74
N LEU A 84 -14.44 6.82 4.40
CA LEU A 84 -13.69 7.69 5.30
C LEU A 84 -14.49 8.93 5.71
N PHE A 85 -15.12 9.61 4.74
CA PHE A 85 -15.85 10.85 5.00
C PHE A 85 -17.13 10.65 5.83
N LYS A 86 -17.89 9.58 5.53
CA LYS A 86 -19.14 9.24 6.23
C LYS A 86 -18.92 8.35 7.46
N GLY A 87 -17.69 7.90 7.71
CA GLY A 87 -17.35 6.99 8.81
C GLY A 87 -18.03 5.62 8.69
N ILE A 88 -18.15 5.08 7.47
CA ILE A 88 -18.79 3.78 7.22
C ILE A 88 -17.82 2.66 7.62
N PRO A 89 -18.13 1.84 8.64
CA PRO A 89 -17.23 0.80 9.10
C PRO A 89 -17.19 -0.39 8.13
N GLY A 90 -16.10 -1.16 8.18
CA GLY A 90 -15.98 -2.44 7.46
C GLY A 90 -15.67 -2.35 5.96
N VAL A 91 -15.33 -1.17 5.44
CA VAL A 91 -14.96 -0.97 4.02
C VAL A 91 -13.45 -1.10 3.80
N TYR A 92 -12.66 -0.63 4.76
CA TYR A 92 -11.20 -0.64 4.72
C TYR A 92 -10.62 -0.86 6.12
N SER A 93 -9.34 -1.21 6.16
CA SER A 93 -8.57 -1.31 7.39
C SER A 93 -7.45 -0.26 7.41
N GLU A 94 -7.08 0.21 8.61
CA GLU A 94 -6.08 1.27 8.82
C GLU A 94 -4.71 0.72 9.23
N ASP A 95 -4.50 -0.58 9.09
CA ASP A 95 -3.39 -1.36 9.66
C ASP A 95 -2.41 -1.88 8.61
N PHE A 96 -2.24 -1.18 7.49
CA PHE A 96 -1.25 -1.56 6.49
C PHE A 96 0.18 -1.60 7.09
N PRO A 97 0.93 -2.71 6.93
CA PRO A 97 2.18 -2.90 7.64
C PRO A 97 3.31 -1.99 7.13
N GLY A 98 4.08 -1.45 8.07
CA GLY A 98 5.27 -0.64 7.82
C GLY A 98 6.43 -1.36 7.13
N SER A 99 6.44 -2.69 7.13
CA SER A 99 7.43 -3.53 6.44
C SER A 99 6.93 -4.97 6.33
N HIS A 100 7.44 -5.74 5.37
CA HIS A 100 7.21 -7.18 5.36
C HIS A 100 7.82 -7.86 6.60
N VAL A 101 7.11 -8.83 7.18
CA VAL A 101 7.47 -9.45 8.47
C VAL A 101 8.86 -10.11 8.42
N VAL A 102 9.20 -10.75 7.31
CA VAL A 102 10.52 -11.39 7.11
C VAL A 102 11.66 -10.35 7.13
N TYR A 103 11.44 -9.16 6.56
CA TYR A 103 12.40 -8.05 6.64
C TYR A 103 12.62 -7.58 8.05
N ALA A 104 11.52 -7.34 8.77
CA ALA A 104 11.56 -6.84 10.13
C ALA A 104 12.38 -7.79 11.01
N LEU A 105 12.12 -9.09 10.92
CA LEU A 105 12.87 -10.12 11.63
C LEU A 105 14.36 -10.15 11.24
N SER A 106 14.69 -10.03 9.95
CA SER A 106 16.09 -10.02 9.49
C SER A 106 16.90 -8.82 9.99
N LEU A 107 16.23 -7.70 10.30
CA LEU A 107 16.84 -6.50 10.88
C LEU A 107 16.83 -6.50 12.41
N GLY A 108 16.36 -7.57 13.06
CA GLY A 108 16.16 -7.60 14.51
C GLY A 108 15.09 -6.62 15.01
N ARG A 109 14.23 -6.12 14.11
CA ARG A 109 13.07 -5.30 14.46
C ARG A 109 11.93 -6.24 14.84
N ALA A 110 11.36 -6.04 16.03
CA ALA A 110 10.13 -6.71 16.40
C ALA A 110 9.06 -6.44 15.31
N PRO A 111 8.19 -7.41 14.97
CA PRO A 111 7.03 -7.13 14.13
C PRO A 111 6.32 -5.94 14.75
N ALA A 112 5.98 -4.94 13.94
CA ALA A 112 5.33 -3.74 14.44
C ALA A 112 4.15 -4.18 15.31
N ALA A 113 4.31 -4.02 16.62
CA ALA A 113 3.27 -4.35 17.57
C ALA A 113 2.03 -3.57 17.16
N ARG A 114 0.86 -4.12 17.47
CA ARG A 114 -0.47 -3.51 17.29
C ARG A 114 -0.59 -2.23 18.14
N THR A 115 0.22 -1.23 17.82
CA THR A 115 0.06 0.14 18.30
C THR A 115 -0.96 0.74 17.36
N GLY A 116 -2.19 0.91 17.87
CA GLY A 116 -3.31 1.60 17.22
C GLY A 116 -3.03 3.09 16.98
N HIS A 117 -1.95 3.35 16.24
CA HIS A 117 -1.49 4.62 15.71
C HIS A 117 -1.24 4.50 14.19
N GLY A 118 -1.99 3.62 13.51
CA GLY A 118 -2.39 3.91 12.13
C GLY A 118 -3.12 5.26 12.12
N PHE A 119 -3.14 5.95 10.97
CA PHE A 119 -3.74 7.29 10.79
C PHE A 119 -5.09 7.41 11.50
N ARG A 120 -5.06 7.82 12.77
CA ARG A 120 -6.21 7.83 13.65
C ARG A 120 -7.08 9.02 13.25
N GLY A 121 -8.07 8.76 12.41
CA GLY A 121 -9.29 9.56 12.43
C GLY A 121 -9.81 9.57 13.87
N SER A 122 -10.02 10.76 14.42
CA SER A 122 -10.49 10.96 15.78
C SER A 122 -11.82 10.21 16.04
N GLN A 123 -11.76 8.98 16.56
CA GLN A 123 -12.92 8.29 17.11
C GLN A 123 -12.98 8.50 18.64
N ARG A 124 -14.08 9.10 19.08
CA ARG A 124 -14.48 9.27 20.48
C ARG A 124 -14.77 7.90 21.14
N PRO A 125 -14.67 7.78 22.47
CA PRO A 125 -14.69 6.50 23.15
C PRO A 125 -16.11 5.91 23.20
N GLY A 126 -16.23 4.64 22.82
CA GLY A 126 -17.43 3.84 22.98
C GLY A 126 -17.08 2.35 22.96
N THR A 127 -17.08 1.77 24.16
CA THR A 127 -17.30 0.34 24.50
C THR A 127 -16.56 -0.73 23.69
N GLU A 128 -15.59 -1.35 24.35
CA GLU A 128 -15.00 -2.64 23.99
C GLU A 128 -16.09 -3.72 23.95
N SER A 129 -16.18 -4.43 22.82
CA SER A 129 -16.78 -5.76 22.77
C SER A 129 -15.87 -6.69 21.98
N VAL A 130 -15.48 -7.74 22.69
CA VAL A 130 -14.73 -8.90 22.22
C VAL A 130 -15.51 -9.57 21.08
N THR A 131 -14.78 -10.22 20.16
CA THR A 131 -15.22 -10.92 18.93
C THR A 131 -15.47 -10.05 17.69
N SER A 132 -14.38 -9.65 17.03
CA SER A 132 -14.43 -9.23 15.63
C SER A 132 -13.48 -10.07 14.78
N THR A 133 -13.97 -11.23 14.36
CA THR A 133 -13.48 -11.98 13.20
C THR A 133 -13.98 -11.39 11.87
N ALA A 134 -14.60 -10.20 11.90
CA ALA A 134 -15.27 -9.59 10.75
C ALA A 134 -14.41 -8.56 9.97
N GLY A 135 -13.15 -8.31 10.38
CA GLY A 135 -12.30 -7.28 9.77
C GLY A 135 -11.48 -7.70 8.55
N TRP A 136 -11.55 -8.96 8.11
CA TRP A 136 -10.56 -9.56 7.19
C TRP A 136 -10.84 -9.37 5.70
N LEU A 137 -11.86 -8.58 5.31
CA LEU A 137 -12.34 -8.58 3.93
C LEU A 137 -11.66 -7.58 2.97
N SER A 138 -10.79 -6.68 3.44
CA SER A 138 -10.13 -5.72 2.53
C SER A 138 -8.72 -6.14 2.10
N GLN A 139 -8.14 -7.17 2.72
CA GLN A 139 -6.81 -7.68 2.40
C GLN A 139 -6.81 -9.20 2.61
N VAL A 140 -6.60 -9.96 1.53
CA VAL A 140 -6.36 -11.40 1.65
C VAL A 140 -4.85 -11.59 1.82
N PRO A 141 -4.38 -12.10 2.97
CA PRO A 141 -2.99 -12.48 3.11
C PRO A 141 -2.70 -13.63 2.13
N LEU A 142 -1.64 -13.48 1.33
CA LEU A 142 -1.16 -14.56 0.48
C LEU A 142 -0.45 -15.57 1.39
N ASN A 143 -0.94 -16.82 1.43
CA ASN A 143 -0.40 -17.88 2.30
C ASN A 143 1.05 -18.24 1.94
#